data_AF-A0A1H3QFW2-F1
#
_entry.id   AF-A0A1H3QFW2-F1
#
_cell.length_a   1.000
_cell.length_b   1.000
_cell.length_c   1.000
_cell.angle_alpha   90.00
_cell.angle_beta   90.00
_cell.angle_gamma   90.00
#
_symmetry.space_group_name_H-M   'P 1'
#
loop_
_entity.id
_entity.type
_entity.pdbx_description
1 polymer ?
#
loop_
_entity_poly.entity_id
_entity_poly.type
_entity_poly.pdbx_seq_one_letter_code
_entity_poly.pdbx_strand_id
1 'polypeptide(L)'
;MIFYRPARGRKQLTAQHHPSKSSASRKHAKREKEPWLLVVSPSLKAFSAVWIVDYYRSRMQIEEGLRDTQSTHYGLDFTSESRIEAERRANLLLIAALIIFALWLTGICLKGTDIERHIKVNSDSLPLCRF
;
A
#
# COMPACT_ATOMS: atom_id res chain seq x y z
N MET A 1 14.69 -0.27 -19.55
CA MET A 1 14.58 -1.74 -19.41
C MET A 1 13.10 -2.06 -19.43
N ILE A 2 12.63 -3.00 -20.27
CA ILE A 2 11.19 -3.32 -20.36
C ILE A 2 10.95 -4.58 -19.52
N PHE A 3 10.07 -4.49 -18.54
CA PHE A 3 9.67 -5.61 -17.68
C PHE A 3 8.17 -5.86 -17.85
N TYR A 4 7.79 -7.10 -18.13
CA TYR A 4 6.39 -7.50 -18.29
C TYR A 4 6.07 -8.64 -17.32
N ARG A 5 4.96 -8.51 -16.59
CA ARG A 5 4.44 -9.56 -15.72
C ARG A 5 3.10 -10.04 -16.27
N PRO A 6 2.86 -11.36 -16.36
CA PRO A 6 1.57 -11.88 -16.81
C PRO A 6 0.45 -11.45 -15.84
N ALA A 7 -0.73 -11.17 -16.41
CA ALA A 7 -1.89 -10.74 -15.63
C ALA A 7 -2.34 -11.87 -14.69
N ARG A 8 -2.45 -11.56 -13.39
CA ARG A 8 -2.92 -12.53 -12.36
C ARG A 8 -4.43 -12.79 -12.37
N GLY A 9 -5.18 -12.21 -13.31
CA GLY A 9 -6.63 -12.44 -13.47
C GLY A 9 -7.52 -11.97 -12.30
N ARG A 10 -6.98 -11.23 -11.33
CA ARG A 10 -7.72 -10.74 -10.15
C ARG A 10 -8.86 -9.80 -10.57
N LYS A 11 -10.03 -10.00 -9.97
CA LYS A 11 -11.21 -9.14 -10.16
C LYS A 11 -11.66 -8.60 -8.80
N GLN A 12 -12.06 -7.33 -8.76
CA GLN A 12 -12.68 -6.76 -7.58
C GLN A 12 -14.03 -7.43 -7.35
N LEU A 13 -14.21 -8.01 -6.16
CA LEU A 13 -15.46 -8.60 -5.72
C LEU A 13 -16.24 -7.59 -4.87
N THR A 14 -17.57 -7.68 -4.90
CA THR A 14 -18.44 -7.00 -3.94
C THR A 14 -18.44 -7.77 -2.61
N ALA A 15 -18.99 -7.17 -1.54
CA ALA A 15 -19.17 -7.86 -0.25
C ALA A 15 -19.92 -9.20 -0.37
N GLN A 16 -20.75 -9.33 -1.41
CA GLN A 16 -21.50 -10.54 -1.75
C GLN A 16 -20.70 -11.52 -2.63
N HIS A 17 -19.38 -11.34 -2.79
CA HIS A 17 -18.49 -12.19 -3.60
C HIS A 17 -18.82 -12.24 -5.10
N HIS A 18 -19.57 -11.26 -5.62
CA HIS A 18 -19.84 -11.15 -7.05
C HIS A 18 -18.87 -10.18 -7.72
N PRO A 19 -18.51 -10.37 -9.00
CA PRO A 19 -17.68 -9.41 -9.71
C PRO A 19 -18.31 -8.01 -9.73
N SER A 20 -17.56 -7.00 -9.29
CA SER A 20 -18.02 -5.62 -9.31
C SER A 20 -18.33 -5.17 -10.74
N LYS A 21 -19.54 -4.64 -10.94
CA LYS A 21 -20.00 -4.15 -12.24
C LYS A 21 -19.88 -2.62 -12.37
N SER A 22 -19.38 -1.92 -11.36
CA SER A 22 -19.32 -0.46 -11.37
C SER A 22 -18.42 0.08 -12.50
N SER A 23 -18.81 1.20 -13.10
CA SER A 23 -18.05 1.85 -14.16
C SER A 23 -16.65 2.26 -13.71
N ALA A 24 -16.52 2.75 -12.47
CA ALA A 24 -15.26 3.06 -11.82
C ALA A 24 -14.36 1.81 -11.72
N SER A 25 -14.87 0.69 -11.20
CA SER A 25 -14.11 -0.56 -11.07
C SER A 25 -13.56 -1.04 -12.42
N ARG A 26 -14.39 -1.00 -13.47
CA ARG A 26 -13.96 -1.36 -14.84
C ARG A 26 -12.92 -0.39 -15.41
N LYS A 27 -13.05 0.91 -15.13
CA LYS A 27 -12.08 1.94 -15.55
C LYS A 27 -10.72 1.72 -14.88
N HIS A 28 -10.69 1.42 -13.58
CA HIS A 28 -9.47 1.07 -12.86
C HIS A 28 -8.87 -0.23 -13.39
N ALA A 29 -9.67 -1.28 -13.57
CA ALA A 29 -9.20 -2.55 -14.12
C ALA A 29 -8.62 -2.44 -15.54
N LYS A 30 -9.07 -1.47 -16.35
CA LYS A 30 -8.50 -1.20 -17.67
C LYS A 30 -7.14 -0.50 -17.56
N ARG A 31 -6.99 0.46 -16.64
CA ARG A 31 -5.72 1.18 -16.39
C ARG A 31 -4.64 0.27 -15.84
N GLU A 32 -4.98 -0.61 -14.90
CA GLU A 32 -4.05 -1.55 -14.27
C GLU A 32 -3.57 -2.68 -15.21
N LYS A 33 -4.10 -2.76 -16.44
CA LYS A 33 -3.60 -3.69 -17.46
C LYS A 33 -2.39 -3.15 -18.23
N GLU A 34 -2.12 -1.86 -18.14
CA GLU A 34 -1.00 -1.25 -18.84
C GLU A 34 0.33 -1.68 -18.20
N PRO A 35 1.34 -2.09 -18.98
CA PRO A 35 2.63 -2.50 -18.45
C PRO A 35 3.33 -1.31 -17.78
N TRP A 36 3.92 -1.52 -16.60
CA TRP A 36 4.69 -0.49 -15.92
C TRP A 36 5.96 -0.15 -16.72
N LEU A 37 6.05 1.07 -17.21
CA LEU A 37 7.26 1.60 -17.84
C LEU A 37 8.09 2.35 -16.79
N LEU A 38 9.20 1.74 -16.37
CA LEU A 38 10.12 2.34 -15.41
C LEU A 38 11.36 2.88 -16.11
N VAL A 39 11.63 4.17 -15.93
CA VAL A 39 12.88 4.81 -16.32
C VAL A 39 13.77 4.87 -15.09
N VAL A 40 14.94 4.23 -15.17
CA VAL A 40 15.90 4.13 -14.07
C VAL A 40 17.21 4.82 -14.45
N SER A 41 17.91 5.34 -13.46
CA SER A 41 19.21 5.97 -13.69
C SER A 41 20.22 4.97 -14.27
N PRO A 42 21.21 5.43 -15.07
CA PRO A 42 22.23 4.56 -15.64
C PRO A 42 23.04 3.77 -14.61
N SER A 43 23.15 4.30 -13.38
CA SER A 43 23.81 3.65 -12.24
C SER A 43 23.12 2.37 -11.77
N LEU A 44 21.83 2.20 -12.06
CA LEU A 44 21.05 1.02 -11.65
C LEU A 44 21.07 -0.10 -12.69
N LYS A 45 21.83 0.04 -13.78
CA LYS A 45 21.92 -0.95 -14.87
C LYS A 45 22.51 -2.29 -14.41
N ALA A 46 23.25 -2.30 -13.30
CA ALA A 46 23.79 -3.51 -12.68
C ALA A 46 22.75 -4.35 -11.91
N PHE A 47 21.59 -3.77 -11.56
CA PHE A 47 20.53 -4.48 -10.84
C PHE A 47 19.55 -5.15 -11.80
N SER A 48 18.99 -6.29 -11.38
CA SER A 48 17.98 -6.99 -12.20
C SER A 48 16.68 -6.17 -12.27
N ALA A 49 15.98 -6.24 -13.41
CA ALA A 49 14.65 -5.61 -13.57
C ALA A 49 13.68 -6.02 -12.47
N VAL A 50 13.75 -7.27 -12.01
CA VAL A 50 12.84 -7.81 -11.00
C VAL A 50 13.02 -7.06 -9.68
N TRP A 51 14.27 -6.88 -9.25
CA TRP A 51 14.59 -6.13 -8.02
C TRP A 51 14.13 -4.68 -8.09
N ILE A 52 14.33 -4.02 -9.23
CA ILE A 52 13.90 -2.64 -9.44
C ILE A 52 12.37 -2.53 -9.38
N VAL A 53 11.65 -3.46 -10.00
CA VAL A 53 10.18 -3.48 -10.02
C VAL A 53 9.62 -3.79 -8.63
N ASP A 54 10.24 -4.70 -7.89
CA ASP A 54 9.84 -5.02 -6.52
C ASP A 54 10.13 -3.84 -5.57
N TYR A 55 11.21 -3.09 -5.77
CA TYR A 55 11.44 -1.85 -5.05
C TYR A 55 10.42 -0.76 -5.43
N TYR A 56 10.15 -0.59 -6.72
CA TYR A 56 9.15 0.38 -7.19
C TYR A 56 7.75 0.08 -6.66
N ARG A 57 7.41 -1.20 -6.44
CA ARG A 57 6.16 -1.61 -5.82
C ARG A 57 5.97 -1.03 -4.42
N SER A 58 7.03 -0.77 -3.65
CA SER A 58 6.93 -0.11 -2.34
C SER A 58 6.32 1.30 -2.45
N ARG A 59 6.42 1.97 -3.60
CA ARG A 59 5.75 3.26 -3.86
C ARG A 59 4.24 3.16 -3.64
N MET A 60 3.61 2.04 -4.01
CA MET A 60 2.17 1.84 -3.87
C MET A 60 1.73 1.88 -2.40
N GLN A 61 2.53 1.27 -1.51
CA GLN A 61 2.26 1.28 -0.07
C GLN A 61 2.40 2.68 0.53
N ILE A 62 3.37 3.45 0.03
CA ILE A 62 3.59 4.83 0.47
C ILE A 62 2.42 5.73 0.06
N GLU A 63 1.95 5.62 -1.19
CA GLU A 63 0.81 6.40 -1.68
C GLU A 63 -0.50 6.06 -0.96
N GLU A 64 -0.71 4.77 -0.65
CA GLU A 64 -1.84 4.32 0.16
C GLU A 64 -1.78 4.92 1.57
N GLY A 65 -0.63 4.83 2.26
CA GLY A 65 -0.45 5.44 3.57
C GLY A 65 -0.64 6.96 3.58
N LEU A 66 -0.17 7.66 2.54
CA LEU A 66 -0.40 9.10 2.37
C LEU A 66 -1.88 9.42 2.13
N ARG A 67 -2.57 8.61 1.33
CA ARG A 67 -4.00 8.79 1.04
C ARG A 67 -4.85 8.54 2.28
N ASP A 68 -4.51 7.52 3.07
CA ASP A 68 -5.19 7.23 4.33
C ASP A 68 -5.00 8.37 5.31
N THR A 69 -3.79 8.92 5.39
CA THR A 69 -3.45 10.09 6.22
C THR A 69 -4.27 11.34 5.84
N GLN A 70 -4.62 11.49 4.55
CA GLN A 70 -5.43 12.59 4.05
C GLN A 70 -6.95 12.35 4.13
N SER A 71 -7.38 11.12 4.46
CA SER A 71 -8.79 10.79 4.53
C SER A 71 -9.45 11.38 5.78
N THR A 72 -10.59 12.04 5.59
CA THR A 72 -11.32 12.74 6.65
C THR A 72 -11.99 11.78 7.65
N HIS A 73 -12.42 10.60 7.20
CA HIS A 73 -13.18 9.65 8.03
C HIS A 73 -12.35 8.55 8.69
N TYR A 74 -11.20 8.18 8.10
CA TYR A 74 -10.38 7.04 8.55
C TYR A 74 -8.90 7.42 8.72
N GLY A 75 -8.56 8.70 8.52
CA GLY A 75 -7.21 9.24 8.58
C GLY A 75 -7.03 10.20 9.74
N LEU A 76 -5.86 10.84 9.75
CA LEU A 76 -5.50 11.88 10.72
C LEU A 76 -6.15 13.25 10.41
N ASP A 77 -7.11 13.28 9.48
CA ASP A 77 -7.92 14.43 9.06
C ASP A 77 -7.18 15.77 8.94
N PHE A 78 -6.15 15.79 8.09
CA PHE A 78 -5.42 17.03 7.81
C PHE A 78 -6.15 18.00 6.89
N THR A 79 -7.25 17.57 6.26
CA THR A 79 -7.95 18.32 5.22
C THR A 79 -9.12 19.14 5.75
N SER A 80 -9.79 18.72 6.83
CA SER A 80 -10.99 19.38 7.33
C SER A 80 -10.71 20.48 8.36
N GLU A 81 -9.71 20.33 9.22
CA GLU A 81 -9.34 21.40 10.14
C GLU A 81 -8.52 22.44 9.38
N SER A 82 -9.06 23.63 9.14
CA SER A 82 -8.32 24.83 8.74
C SER A 82 -7.92 25.69 9.96
N ARG A 83 -8.30 25.26 11.18
CA ARG A 83 -8.29 26.08 12.40
C ARG A 83 -7.19 25.74 13.41
N ILE A 84 -6.47 24.61 13.24
CA ILE A 84 -5.34 24.23 14.09
C ILE A 84 -4.06 24.92 13.59
N GLU A 85 -3.34 25.61 14.47
CA GLU A 85 -2.03 26.22 14.22
C GLU A 85 -1.02 25.19 13.66
N ALA A 86 -0.19 25.62 12.72
CA ALA A 86 0.75 24.74 12.00
C ALA A 86 1.70 23.97 12.93
N GLU A 87 2.14 24.59 14.02
CA GLU A 87 3.02 23.96 15.02
C GLU A 87 2.34 22.79 15.74
N ARG A 88 1.08 22.98 16.15
CA ARG A 88 0.32 21.93 16.82
C ARG A 88 0.07 20.73 15.89
N ARG A 89 -0.13 20.96 14.60
CA ARG A 89 -0.23 19.88 13.60
C ARG A 89 1.08 19.14 13.43
N ALA A 90 2.20 19.86 13.34
CA ALA A 90 3.52 19.25 13.23
C ALA A 90 3.83 18.35 14.43
N ASN A 91 3.48 18.79 15.65
CA ASN A 91 3.66 17.98 16.86
C ASN A 91 2.76 16.73 16.86
N LEU A 92 1.49 16.84 16.45
CA LEU A 92 0.59 15.68 16.35
C LEU A 92 1.07 14.69 15.28
N LEU A 93 1.54 15.17 14.14
CA LEU A 93 2.16 14.36 13.09
C LEU A 93 3.40 13.63 13.59
N LEU A 94 4.25 14.31 14.36
CA LEU A 94 5.44 13.72 14.96
C LEU A 94 5.07 12.60 15.93
N ILE A 95 4.10 12.83 16.81
CA ILE A 95 3.61 11.82 17.75
C ILE A 95 3.02 10.62 16.99
N ALA A 96 2.18 10.87 15.98
CA ALA A 96 1.61 9.80 15.16
C ALA A 96 2.70 8.98 14.43
N ALA A 97 3.71 9.65 13.88
CA ALA A 97 4.85 8.99 13.23
C ALA A 97 5.65 8.11 14.23
N LEU A 98 5.86 8.60 15.46
CA LEU A 98 6.52 7.83 16.52
C LEU A 98 5.71 6.59 16.93
N ILE A 99 4.39 6.72 17.04
CA ILE A 99 3.49 5.60 17.36
C ILE A 99 3.56 4.55 16.25
N ILE A 100 3.44 4.96 14.99
CA ILE A 100 3.52 4.05 13.83
C ILE A 100 4.88 3.37 13.78
N PHE A 101 5.97 4.10 14.05
CA PHE A 101 7.32 3.55 14.09
C PHE A 101 7.48 2.52 15.22
N ALA A 102 6.96 2.80 16.42
CA ALA A 102 6.96 1.85 17.52
C ALA A 102 6.15 0.59 17.18
N LEU A 103 4.98 0.74 16.58
CA LEU A 103 4.14 -0.37 16.12
C LEU A 103 4.82 -1.22 15.04
N TRP A 104 5.60 -0.58 14.17
CA TRP A 104 6.39 -1.27 13.15
C TRP A 104 7.52 -2.10 13.77
N LEU A 105 8.23 -1.55 14.76
CA LEU A 105 9.27 -2.26 15.51
C LEU A 105 8.70 -3.46 16.27
N THR A 106 7.55 -3.30 16.94
CA THR A 106 6.88 -4.43 17.59
C THR A 106 6.47 -5.47 16.55
N GLY A 107 5.89 -5.05 15.42
CA GLY A 107 5.54 -5.95 14.32
C GLY A 107 6.73 -6.74 13.76
N ILE A 108 7.94 -6.17 13.72
CA ILE A 108 9.16 -6.89 13.35
C ILE A 108 9.59 -7.87 14.44
N CYS A 109 9.55 -7.47 15.70
CA CYS A 109 9.91 -8.32 16.83
C CYS A 109 8.99 -9.55 16.95
N LEU A 110 7.71 -9.39 16.60
CA LEU A 110 6.74 -10.49 16.60
C LEU A 110 6.88 -11.45 15.41
N LYS A 111 7.52 -11.04 14.29
CA LYS A 111 7.73 -11.92 13.12
C LYS A 111 8.64 -13.09 13.49
N GLY A 112 8.08 -14.30 13.53
CA GLY A 112 8.80 -15.51 13.94
C GLY A 112 8.42 -16.07 15.31
N THR A 113 7.52 -15.43 16.05
CA THR A 113 6.90 -15.99 17.26
C THR A 113 5.58 -16.69 16.93
N ASP A 114 5.17 -17.69 17.72
CA ASP A 114 3.90 -18.41 17.50
C ASP A 114 2.66 -17.49 17.61
N ILE A 115 2.84 -16.31 18.23
CA ILE A 115 1.86 -15.23 18.35
C ILE A 115 1.50 -14.63 16.97
N GLU A 116 2.39 -14.71 15.99
CA GLU A 116 2.11 -14.27 14.61
C GLU A 116 0.92 -15.02 14.01
N ARG A 117 0.73 -16.31 14.35
CA ARG A 117 -0.41 -17.11 13.85
C ARG A 117 -1.74 -16.67 14.43
N HIS A 118 -1.76 -16.20 15.68
CA HIS A 118 -2.97 -15.76 16.35
C HIS A 118 -3.38 -14.34 15.97
N ILE A 119 -2.41 -13.47 15.67
CA ILE A 119 -2.67 -12.10 15.18
C ILE A 119 -2.94 -12.10 13.66
N LYS A 120 -2.50 -13.14 12.93
CA LYS A 120 -2.93 -13.36 11.55
C LYS A 120 -4.43 -13.57 11.53
N VAL A 121 -5.16 -12.51 11.22
CA VAL A 121 -6.56 -12.61 10.83
C VAL A 121 -6.60 -13.55 9.62
N ASN A 122 -7.37 -14.64 9.71
CA ASN A 122 -7.64 -15.56 8.61
C ASN A 122 -8.20 -14.76 7.42
N SER A 123 -7.31 -14.26 6.58
CA SER A 123 -7.61 -13.82 5.23
C SER A 123 -7.64 -15.04 4.31
N ASP A 124 -8.21 -16.15 4.79
CA ASP A 124 -8.38 -17.41 4.08
C ASP A 124 -9.59 -17.30 3.16
N SER A 125 -9.42 -16.51 2.11
CA SER A 125 -10.16 -16.66 0.84
C SER A 125 -9.44 -16.01 -0.35
N LEU A 126 -8.24 -15.46 -0.17
CA LEU A 126 -7.42 -14.97 -1.28
C LEU A 126 -6.00 -15.52 -1.14
N PRO A 127 -5.53 -16.35 -2.09
CA PRO A 127 -4.19 -16.89 -2.01
C PRO A 127 -3.19 -15.73 -2.08
N LEU A 128 -2.51 -15.53 -0.95
CA LEU A 128 -1.10 -15.15 -0.86
C LEU A 128 -0.70 -14.06 -1.86
N CYS A 129 -0.97 -12.81 -1.48
CA CYS A 129 0.03 -11.77 -1.64
C CYS A 129 1.23 -12.11 -0.75
N ARG A 130 2.06 -13.07 -1.19
CA ARG A 130 3.50 -12.90 -1.03
C ARG A 130 3.83 -11.65 -1.84
N PHE A 131 4.23 -10.60 -1.13
CA PHE A 131 4.68 -9.35 -1.70
C PHE A 131 5.87 -9.59 -2.62
#